data_AF-A0AAV4CZK7-F1
#
_entry.id   AF-A0AAV4CZK7-F1
#
_cell.length_a   1.000
_cell.length_b   1.000
_cell.length_c   1.000
_cell.angle_alpha   90.00
_cell.angle_beta   90.00
_cell.angle_gamma   90.00
#
_symmetry.space_group_name_H-M   'P 1'
#
loop_
_entity.id
_entity.type
_entity.pdbx_description
1 polymer ?
#
loop_
_entity_poly.entity_id
_entity_poly.type
_entity_poly.pdbx_seq_one_letter_code
_entity_poly.pdbx_strand_id
1 'polypeptide(L)' 'MPKGGAQASSLAVELTAGGLKPEHTKHVLNKFNRESRGVIDFLDFVTYVPLFVEIHKRIISDPLRQELDL' A
#
# COMPACT_ATOMS: atom_id res chain seq x y z
N MET A 1 11.03 9.17 15.62
CA MET A 1 10.65 8.96 14.21
C MET A 1 10.93 10.23 13.43
N PRO A 2 11.43 10.16 12.19
CA PRO A 2 11.56 11.35 11.33
C PRO A 2 10.16 11.92 11.09
N LYS A 3 10.01 13.24 11.15
CA LYS A 3 8.74 13.91 10.84
C LYS A 3 8.45 13.72 9.35
N GLY A 4 7.45 12.90 9.01
CA GLY A 4 7.00 12.71 7.63
C GLY A 4 7.14 11.30 7.03
N GLY A 5 7.62 10.30 7.77
CA GLY A 5 7.70 8.91 7.30
C GLY A 5 6.52 8.04 7.75
N ALA A 6 6.07 7.13 6.90
CA ALA A 6 5.09 6.09 7.23
C ALA A 6 5.80 4.74 7.49
N GLN A 7 5.25 3.89 8.36
CA GLN A 7 5.82 2.56 8.59
C GLN A 7 5.44 1.61 7.46
N ALA A 8 6.41 0.82 6.97
CA ALA A 8 6.14 -0.19 5.93
C ALA A 8 5.13 -1.26 6.40
N SER A 9 5.10 -1.55 7.71
CA SER A 9 4.11 -2.44 8.32
C SER A 9 2.68 -1.88 8.23
N SER A 10 2.50 -0.57 8.42
CA SER A 10 1.19 0.09 8.24
C SER A 10 0.72 -0.02 6.79
N LEU A 11 1.62 0.20 5.82
CA LEU A 11 1.29 -0.01 4.41
C LEU A 11 0.87 -1.47 4.13
N ALA A 12 1.59 -2.46 4.69
CA ALA A 12 1.25 -3.87 4.50
C ALA A 12 -0.18 -4.19 4.97
N VAL A 13 -0.60 -3.63 6.11
CA VAL A 13 -1.96 -3.78 6.66
C VAL A 13 -2.99 -3.16 5.71
N GLU A 14 -2.74 -1.95 5.22
CA GLU A 14 -3.66 -1.26 4.31
C GLU A 14 -3.81 -1.99 2.97
N LEU A 15 -2.72 -2.50 2.39
CA LEU A 15 -2.78 -3.27 1.15
C LEU A 15 -3.56 -4.58 1.34
N THR A 16 -3.39 -5.23 2.49
CA THR A 16 -4.14 -6.45 2.83
C THR A 16 -5.62 -6.15 3.02
N ALA A 17 -5.96 -5.08 3.73
CA ALA A 17 -7.35 -4.61 3.90
C ALA A 17 -7.97 -4.19 2.56
N GLY A 18 -7.16 -3.68 1.63
CA GLY A 18 -7.57 -3.38 0.26
C GLY A 18 -7.75 -4.60 -0.64
N GLY A 19 -7.53 -5.82 -0.15
CA GLY A 19 -7.74 -7.06 -0.89
C GLY A 19 -6.58 -7.45 -1.82
N LEU A 20 -5.39 -6.86 -1.66
CA LEU A 20 -4.25 -7.22 -2.49
C LEU A 20 -3.72 -8.62 -2.13
N LYS A 21 -3.41 -9.39 -3.17
CA LYS A 21 -2.77 -10.71 -3.01
C LYS A 21 -1.38 -10.58 -2.37
N PRO A 22 -0.93 -11.58 -1.60
CA PRO A 22 0.35 -11.54 -0.90
C PRO A 22 1.57 -11.23 -1.80
N GLU A 23 1.57 -11.74 -3.02
CA GLU A 23 2.60 -11.49 -4.04
C GLU A 23 2.68 -10.02 -4.46
N HIS A 24 1.52 -9.36 -4.61
CA HIS A 24 1.44 -7.94 -4.96
C HIS A 24 1.84 -7.07 -3.77
N THR A 25 1.37 -7.42 -2.57
CA THR A 25 1.79 -6.77 -1.32
C THR A 25 3.31 -6.85 -1.15
N LYS A 26 3.92 -8.02 -1.38
CA LYS A 26 5.38 -8.20 -1.33
C LYS A 26 6.10 -7.36 -2.38
N HIS A 27 5.59 -7.31 -3.61
CA HIS A 27 6.16 -6.48 -4.67
C HIS A 27 6.16 -5.00 -4.29
N VAL A 28 5.01 -4.51 -3.78
CA VAL A 28 4.85 -3.13 -3.32
C VAL A 28 5.81 -2.87 -2.16
N LEU A 29 5.81 -3.69 -1.10
CA LEU A 29 6.71 -3.51 0.04
C LEU A 29 8.19 -3.51 -0.34
N ASN A 30 8.63 -4.38 -1.26
CA ASN A 30 10.01 -4.38 -1.73
C ASN A 30 10.39 -3.09 -2.47
N LYS A 31 9.42 -2.43 -3.10
CA LYS A 31 9.63 -1.20 -3.85
C LYS A 31 9.66 0.06 -2.96
N PHE A 32 8.89 0.06 -1.87
CA PHE A 32 8.80 1.19 -0.92
C PHE A 32 9.75 1.08 0.25
N ASN A 33 10.02 -0.13 0.73
CA ASN A 33 11.00 -0.38 1.76
C ASN A 33 12.40 -0.50 1.16
N ARG A 34 12.81 0.52 0.39
CA ARG A 34 14.14 0.56 -0.23
C ARG A 34 15.19 0.40 0.86
N GLU A 35 16.12 -0.52 0.64
CA GLU A 35 17.18 -0.88 1.60
C GLU A 35 16.68 -1.45 2.95
N SER A 36 15.44 -1.94 3.01
CA SER A 36 14.86 -2.55 4.21
C SER A 36 14.86 -1.64 5.46
N ARG A 37 14.77 -0.31 5.26
CA ARG A 37 14.80 0.69 6.35
C ARG A 37 13.57 0.65 7.28
N GLY A 38 12.51 -0.07 6.89
CA GLY A 38 11.25 -0.21 7.63
C GLY A 38 10.32 1.00 7.55
N VAL A 39 10.74 2.06 6.85
CA VAL A 39 10.03 3.34 6.74
C VAL A 39 9.92 3.75 5.27
N ILE A 40 8.80 4.38 4.94
CA ILE A 40 8.47 4.92 3.62
C ILE A 40 8.59 6.43 3.73
N ASP A 41 9.38 7.03 2.85
CA ASP A 41 9.53 8.48 2.79
C ASP A 41 8.26 9.15 2.23
N PHE A 42 8.06 10.43 2.55
CA PHE A 42 6.94 11.22 2.09
C PHE A 42 6.82 11.25 0.56
N LEU A 43 7.93 11.38 -0.17
CA LEU A 43 7.91 11.39 -1.65
C LEU A 43 7.50 10.02 -2.22
N ASP A 44 7.94 8.94 -1.58
CA ASP A 44 7.56 7.56 -1.90
C ASP A 44 6.06 7.31 -1.59
N PHE A 45 5.52 7.96 -0.56
CA PHE A 45 4.09 7.92 -0.23
C PHE A 45 3.24 8.73 -1.23
N VAL A 46 3.65 9.95 -1.59
CA VAL A 46 2.90 10.83 -2.51
C VAL A 46 2.79 10.24 -3.91
N THR A 47 3.79 9.49 -4.35
CA THR A 47 3.73 8.75 -5.64
C THR A 47 2.62 7.68 -5.67
N TYR A 48 2.09 7.28 -4.51
CA TYR A 48 1.09 6.22 -4.38
C TYR A 48 -0.33 6.71 -4.10
N VAL A 49 -0.53 8.02 -3.90
CA VAL A 49 -1.87 8.62 -3.73
C VAL A 49 -2.85 8.15 -4.82
N PRO A 50 -2.47 8.06 -6.12
CA PRO A 50 -3.38 7.54 -7.14
C PRO A 50 -3.78 6.08 -6.93
N LEU A 51 -2.86 5.21 -6.50
CA LEU A 51 -3.16 3.79 -6.21
C LEU A 51 -4.10 3.66 -5.02
N PHE A 52 -3.86 4.43 -3.94
CA PHE A 52 -4.74 4.44 -2.77
C PHE A 52 -6.14 4.91 -3.09
N VAL A 53 -6.27 5.94 -3.92
CA VAL A 53 -7.58 6.42 -4.40
C VAL A 53 -8.30 5.34 -5.20
N GLU A 54 -7.59 4.59 -6.04
CA GLU A 54 -8.18 3.50 -6.82
C GLU A 54 -8.63 2.33 -5.95
N ILE A 55 -7.83 1.93 -4.95
CA ILE A 55 -8.19 0.91 -3.96
C ILE A 55 -9.45 1.37 -3.19
N HIS A 56 -9.47 2.60 -2.68
CA HIS A 56 -10.62 3.12 -1.92
C HIS A 56 -11.89 3.21 -2.77
N LYS A 57 -11.80 3.67 -4.03
CA LYS A 57 -12.93 3.67 -4.95
C LYS A 57 -13.50 2.26 -5.14
N ARG A 58 -12.63 1.26 -5.30
CA ARG A 58 -13.05 -0.14 -5.46
C ARG A 58 -13.72 -0.69 -4.20
N ILE A 59 -13.14 -0.50 -3.01
CA ILE A 59 -13.76 -0.91 -1.74
C ILE A 59 -15.16 -0.31 -1.58
N ILE A 60 -15.32 0.98 -1.90
CA ILE A 60 -16.62 1.65 -1.83
C ILE A 60 -17.60 1.07 -2.88
N SER A 61 -17.10 0.74 -4.08
CA SER A 61 -17.95 0.24 -5.17
C SER A 61 -18.39 -1.21 -5.00
N ASP A 62 -17.55 -2.07 -4.42
CA ASP A 62 -17.84 -3.49 -4.21
C ASP A 62 -17.06 -4.02 -2.99
N PRO A 63 -17.57 -3.82 -1.77
CA PRO A 63 -16.86 -4.11 -0.53
C PRO A 63 -16.66 -5.61 -0.24
N LEU A 64 -17.35 -6.50 -0.98
CA LEU A 64 -17.29 -7.95 -0.76
C LEU A 64 -16.50 -8.69 -1.86
N ARG A 65 -15.94 -7.96 -2.84
CA ARG A 65 -15.18 -8.55 -3.95
C ARG A 65 -13.83 -9.07 -3.45
N GLN A 66 -13.64 -10.39 -3.51
CA GLN A 66 -12.45 -11.07 -2.97
C GLN A 66 -11.21 -11.01 -3.89
N GLU A 67 -11.32 -10.57 -5.14
CA GLU A 67 -10.22 -10.62 -6.11
C GLU A 67 -9.99 -9.29 -6.82
N LEU A 68 -8.74 -8.84 -6.77
CA LEU A 68 -8.19 -7.75 -7.57
C LEU A 68 -7.49 -8.34 -8.81
N ASP A 69 -8.07 -8.12 -9.99
CA ASP A 69 -7.30 -8.13 -11.25
C ASP A 69 -6.50 -6.82 -11.29
N LEU A 70 -5.21 -6.94 -10.98
CA LEU A 70 -4.18 -5.88 -11.04
C LEU A 70 -2.99 -6.40 -11.83
#